data_AF-A0A7C2PUE4-F1
#
_entry.id   AF-A0A7C2PUE4-F1
#
_cell.length_a   1.000
_cell.length_b   1.000
_cell.length_c   1.000
_cell.angle_alpha   90.00
_cell.angle_beta   90.00
_cell.angle_gamma   90.00
#
_symmetry.space_group_name_H-M   'P 1'
#
loop_
_entity.id
_entity.type
_entity.pdbx_description
1 polymer ?
#
loop_
_entity_poly.entity_id
_entity_poly.type
_entity_poly.pdbx_seq_one_letter_code
_entity_poly.pdbx_strand_id
1 'polypeptide(L)'
;MTLDAERASADAVPIPPRYWWLKRLSLAGAVLLLALAGLRLGWGWYAERKLAARIVPDAEQGNEAHCAAHGRQVRDLVAALLDETKLADQWRRVMYSERFMVSGLADLAGGGAATWIASGWGGPRLLFRGETGLVLGPMFRLDAIYMLDYYHALAEAGAAESWPAAKARLPSHPALEVSVRGFTHVLSRNVVASSLDGVIERRFDGTALRRMAATALAIRLYELHHAQRPQSLDLLVPKYLPTVPRDPFAGDGRPIGYLPFDPQPRLYSVGADGVDEAGAYELCAWRYVGWEVKDVPFFLNGDRPRRKPIPTGPATQLAQPASAQAGDDKGDIESDQGRDREKEGSQQQP
;
A
#
# COMPACT_ATOMS: atom_id res chain seq x y z
N MET A 1 33.46 34.03 81.54
CA MET A 1 32.61 34.93 80.73
C MET A 1 33.22 34.90 79.34
N THR A 2 32.58 34.21 78.37
CA THR A 2 33.04 33.77 77.01
C THR A 2 33.16 32.25 76.85
N LEU A 3 32.08 31.48 77.09
CA LEU A 3 31.97 30.11 76.54
C LEU A 3 30.51 29.66 76.26
N ASP A 4 29.49 30.44 76.68
CA ASP A 4 28.08 30.08 76.45
C ASP A 4 27.40 30.85 75.29
N ALA A 5 28.10 31.78 74.64
CA ALA A 5 27.52 32.60 73.57
C ALA A 5 27.74 32.03 72.14
N GLU A 6 28.57 31.00 71.97
CA GLU A 6 29.02 30.55 70.63
C GLU A 6 28.53 29.15 70.22
N ARG A 7 27.69 28.49 71.03
CA ARG A 7 27.08 27.19 70.68
C ARG A 7 25.58 27.22 70.43
N ALA A 8 24.94 28.39 70.52
CA ALA A 8 23.54 28.57 70.14
C ALA A 8 23.33 28.90 68.65
N SER A 9 24.37 28.80 67.81
CA SER A 9 24.34 29.17 66.39
C SER A 9 24.65 28.02 65.43
N ALA A 10 24.42 26.77 65.83
CA ALA A 10 24.51 25.62 64.94
C ALA A 10 23.13 24.96 64.83
N ASP A 11 22.66 24.77 63.60
CA ASP A 11 21.48 24.01 63.18
C ASP A 11 20.13 24.74 63.08
N ALA A 12 20.11 25.93 62.48
CA ALA A 12 18.97 26.33 61.67
C ALA A 12 19.24 25.96 60.20
N VAL A 13 18.85 24.75 59.79
CA VAL A 13 18.89 24.35 58.37
C VAL A 13 17.98 25.30 57.58
N PRO A 14 18.48 26.03 56.57
CA PRO A 14 17.64 26.90 55.77
C PRO A 14 16.67 26.04 54.95
N ILE A 15 15.38 26.13 55.26
CA ILE A 15 14.31 25.48 54.48
C ILE A 15 14.42 26.00 53.03
N PRO A 16 14.55 25.15 52.01
CA PRO A 16 14.80 25.59 50.64
C PRO A 16 13.59 26.38 50.08
N PRO A 17 13.80 27.27 49.09
CA PRO A 17 12.76 28.13 48.56
C PRO A 17 11.60 27.30 48.01
N ARG A 18 10.39 27.60 48.48
CA ARG A 18 9.15 26.89 48.12
C ARG A 18 8.99 26.90 46.59
N TYR A 19 8.95 25.72 45.96
CA TYR A 19 8.83 25.45 44.51
C TYR A 19 7.52 25.95 43.85
N TRP A 20 7.04 27.13 44.19
CA TRP A 20 5.79 27.71 43.70
C TRP A 20 5.80 27.98 42.20
N TRP A 21 6.97 28.33 41.64
CA TRP A 21 7.14 28.52 40.20
C TRP A 21 7.02 27.19 39.42
N LEU A 22 7.48 26.08 40.01
CA LEU A 22 7.38 24.74 39.43
C LEU A 22 5.91 24.30 39.35
N LYS A 23 5.12 24.56 40.39
CA LYS A 23 3.67 24.30 40.40
C LYS A 23 2.93 25.10 39.31
N ARG A 24 3.32 26.36 39.08
CA ARG A 24 2.75 27.19 38.01
C ARG A 24 3.11 26.67 36.62
N LEU A 25 4.35 26.20 36.41
CA LEU A 25 4.76 25.56 35.17
C LEU A 25 4.00 24.25 34.91
N SER A 26 3.85 23.41 35.93
CA SER A 26 3.10 22.14 35.82
C SER A 26 1.62 22.40 35.49
N LEU A 27 1.01 23.41 36.11
CA LEU A 27 -0.38 23.79 35.81
C LEU A 27 -0.51 24.32 34.38
N ALA A 28 0.40 25.20 33.94
CA ALA A 28 0.41 25.71 32.56
C ALA A 28 0.62 24.58 31.54
N GLY A 29 1.50 23.62 31.83
CA GLY A 29 1.69 22.42 31.02
C GLY A 29 0.44 21.54 30.95
N ALA A 30 -0.24 21.33 32.07
CA ALA A 30 -1.50 20.57 32.11
C ALA A 30 -2.62 21.26 31.31
N VAL A 31 -2.74 22.59 31.41
CA VAL A 31 -3.71 23.37 30.62
C VAL A 31 -3.39 23.29 29.12
N LEU A 32 -2.12 23.38 28.74
CA LEU A 32 -1.70 23.23 27.35
C LEU A 32 -2.01 21.83 26.81
N LEU A 33 -1.75 20.78 27.59
CA LEU A 33 -2.07 19.41 27.21
C LEU A 33 -3.58 19.19 27.03
N LEU A 34 -4.41 19.77 27.91
CA LEU A 34 -5.86 19.73 27.78
C LEU A 34 -6.35 20.51 26.55
N ALA A 35 -5.76 21.67 26.27
CA ALA A 35 -6.07 22.45 25.07
C ALA A 35 -5.70 21.69 23.78
N LEU A 36 -4.53 21.05 23.74
CA LEU A 36 -4.10 20.22 22.62
C LEU A 36 -4.95 18.96 22.46
N ALA A 37 -5.35 18.32 23.56
CA ALA A 37 -6.27 17.18 23.54
C ALA A 37 -7.65 17.61 23.02
N GLY A 38 -8.17 18.75 23.48
CA GLY A 38 -9.43 19.33 22.99
C GLY A 38 -9.36 19.68 21.50
N LEU A 39 -8.24 20.27 21.04
CA LEU A 39 -8.02 20.56 19.63
C LEU A 39 -7.96 19.28 18.79
N ARG A 40 -7.23 18.27 19.24
CA ARG A 40 -7.09 16.99 18.53
C ARG A 40 -8.43 16.23 18.46
N LEU A 41 -9.18 16.18 19.55
CA LEU A 41 -10.49 15.53 19.58
C LEU A 41 -11.53 16.31 18.77
N GLY A 42 -11.55 17.63 18.87
CA GLY A 42 -12.47 18.49 18.13
C GLY A 42 -12.21 18.47 16.63
N TRP A 43 -10.95 18.61 16.20
CA TRP A 43 -10.57 18.49 14.79
C TRP A 43 -10.73 17.07 14.27
N GLY A 44 -10.41 16.05 15.07
CA GLY A 44 -10.63 14.64 14.71
C GLY A 44 -12.10 14.35 14.44
N TRP A 45 -12.99 14.74 15.35
CA TRP A 45 -14.43 14.56 15.21
C TRP A 45 -15.00 15.33 14.01
N TYR A 46 -14.59 16.59 13.80
CA TYR A 46 -15.04 17.39 12.67
C TYR A 46 -14.55 16.83 11.33
N ALA A 47 -13.28 16.40 11.26
CA ALA A 47 -12.69 15.81 10.07
C ALA A 47 -13.37 14.48 9.72
N GLU A 48 -13.56 13.58 10.68
CA GLU A 48 -14.29 12.32 10.44
C GLU A 48 -15.72 12.56 9.98
N ARG A 49 -16.47 13.49 10.59
CA ARG A 49 -17.83 13.80 10.12
C ARG A 49 -17.85 14.33 8.70
N LYS A 50 -16.94 15.24 8.34
CA LYS A 50 -16.86 15.76 6.97
C LYS A 50 -16.43 14.70 5.97
N LEU A 51 -15.54 13.80 6.37
CA LEU A 51 -15.07 12.70 5.53
C LEU A 51 -16.20 11.68 5.34
N ALA A 52 -16.85 11.23 6.41
CA ALA A 52 -17.99 10.33 6.37
C ALA A 52 -19.15 10.90 5.54
N ALA A 53 -19.49 12.18 5.71
CA ALA A 53 -20.54 12.83 4.93
C ALA A 53 -20.24 12.90 3.42
N ARG A 54 -18.98 12.77 3.01
CA ARG A 54 -18.58 12.73 1.59
C ARG A 54 -18.42 11.30 1.06
N ILE A 55 -18.00 10.35 1.90
CA ILE A 55 -17.79 8.94 1.49
C ILE A 55 -19.09 8.14 1.50
N VAL A 56 -19.96 8.35 2.50
CA VAL A 56 -21.20 7.58 2.67
C VAL A 56 -22.15 7.71 1.47
N PRO A 57 -22.36 8.89 0.87
CA PRO A 57 -23.22 9.01 -0.32
C PRO A 57 -22.71 8.19 -1.50
N ASP A 58 -21.39 8.16 -1.73
CA ASP A 58 -20.77 7.38 -2.81
C ASP A 58 -20.88 5.86 -2.56
N ALA A 59 -20.82 5.44 -1.28
CA ALA A 59 -21.02 4.05 -0.88
C ALA A 59 -22.49 3.61 -1.02
N GLU A 60 -23.45 4.49 -0.75
CA GLU A 60 -24.89 4.23 -0.90
C GLU A 60 -25.34 4.20 -2.37
N GLN A 61 -24.73 4.99 -3.26
CA GLN A 61 -24.94 4.88 -4.71
C GLN A 61 -24.54 3.50 -5.27
N GLY A 62 -23.60 2.80 -4.61
CA GLY A 62 -23.26 1.41 -4.93
C GLY A 62 -24.33 0.38 -4.55
N ASN A 63 -25.37 0.78 -3.81
CA ASN A 63 -26.39 -0.10 -3.25
C ASN A 63 -27.78 0.06 -3.92
N GLU A 64 -27.88 0.88 -4.98
CA GLU A 64 -29.07 0.88 -5.83
C GLU A 64 -29.22 -0.48 -6.51
N ALA A 65 -30.43 -1.04 -6.44
CA ALA A 65 -30.78 -2.37 -6.93
C ALA A 65 -30.10 -2.67 -8.27
N HIS A 66 -29.07 -3.52 -8.24
CA HIS A 66 -28.29 -3.89 -9.42
C HIS A 66 -29.21 -4.53 -10.46
N CYS A 67 -29.69 -3.74 -11.41
CA CYS A 67 -30.28 -4.27 -12.62
C CYS A 67 -29.17 -5.03 -13.37
N ALA A 68 -29.47 -6.27 -13.80
CA ALA A 68 -28.51 -7.09 -14.52
C ALA A 68 -27.95 -6.30 -15.72
N ALA A 69 -26.62 -6.21 -15.80
CA ALA A 69 -25.96 -5.48 -16.89
C ALA A 69 -26.40 -6.06 -18.24
N HIS A 70 -26.83 -5.20 -19.15
CA HIS A 70 -27.20 -5.61 -20.50
C HIS A 70 -25.97 -6.06 -21.28
N GLY A 71 -26.13 -7.06 -22.17
CA GLY A 71 -25.01 -7.57 -22.97
C GLY A 71 -24.32 -6.51 -23.85
N ARG A 72 -25.02 -5.41 -24.19
CA ARG A 72 -24.42 -4.24 -24.86
C ARG A 72 -23.44 -3.52 -23.93
N GLN A 73 -23.84 -3.22 -22.70
CA GLN A 73 -22.99 -2.56 -21.71
C GLN A 73 -21.71 -3.35 -21.42
N VAL A 74 -21.82 -4.68 -21.36
CA VAL A 74 -20.63 -5.55 -21.19
C VAL A 74 -19.70 -5.46 -22.39
N ARG A 75 -20.22 -5.46 -23.63
CA ARG A 75 -19.38 -5.30 -24.83
C ARG A 75 -18.72 -3.92 -24.89
N ASP A 76 -19.44 -2.87 -24.50
CA ASP A 76 -18.89 -1.51 -24.43
C ASP A 76 -17.77 -1.44 -23.38
N LEU A 77 -17.93 -2.10 -22.23
CA LEU A 77 -16.89 -2.22 -21.22
C LEU A 77 -15.68 -3.03 -21.72
N VAL A 78 -15.89 -4.14 -22.43
CA VAL A 78 -14.81 -4.91 -23.07
C VAL A 78 -14.02 -4.02 -24.03
N ALA A 79 -14.70 -3.26 -24.90
CA ALA A 79 -14.03 -2.32 -25.80
C ALA A 79 -13.26 -1.24 -25.03
N ALA A 80 -13.85 -0.68 -23.96
CA ALA A 80 -13.20 0.33 -23.13
C ALA A 80 -12.01 -0.20 -22.33
N LEU A 81 -11.99 -1.50 -21.96
CA LEU A 81 -10.86 -2.15 -21.29
C LEU A 81 -9.71 -2.44 -22.27
N LEU A 82 -10.02 -2.78 -23.52
CA LEU A 82 -9.03 -3.04 -24.57
C LEU A 82 -8.49 -1.76 -25.22
N ASP A 83 -9.20 -0.64 -25.11
CA ASP A 83 -8.68 0.66 -25.54
C ASP A 83 -7.56 1.14 -24.59
N GLU A 84 -6.33 1.08 -25.07
CA GLU A 84 -5.13 1.49 -24.35
C GLU A 84 -4.63 2.89 -24.76
N THR A 85 -5.28 3.53 -25.75
CA THR A 85 -4.84 4.82 -26.30
C THR A 85 -4.84 5.92 -25.23
N LYS A 86 -5.94 6.02 -24.48
CA LYS A 86 -6.07 6.98 -23.37
C LYS A 86 -5.03 6.75 -22.29
N LEU A 87 -4.73 5.49 -21.96
CA LEU A 87 -3.73 5.13 -20.95
C LEU A 87 -2.31 5.48 -21.40
N ALA A 88 -1.98 5.30 -22.68
CA ALA A 88 -0.71 5.72 -23.25
C ALA A 88 -0.56 7.25 -23.23
N ASP A 89 -1.60 7.98 -23.63
CA ASP A 89 -1.56 9.44 -23.64
C ASP A 89 -1.52 10.03 -22.22
N GLN A 90 -2.29 9.47 -21.29
CA GLN A 90 -2.26 9.88 -19.88
C GLN A 90 -0.90 9.61 -19.26
N TRP A 91 -0.27 8.47 -19.53
CA TRP A 91 1.07 8.17 -19.04
C TRP A 91 2.10 9.21 -19.48
N ARG A 92 2.16 9.52 -20.77
CA ARG A 92 3.07 10.55 -21.27
C ARG A 92 2.82 11.88 -20.55
N ARG A 93 1.56 12.30 -20.45
CA ARG A 93 1.21 13.55 -19.75
C ARG A 93 1.71 13.56 -18.30
N VAL A 94 1.50 12.47 -17.55
CA VAL A 94 1.94 12.37 -16.16
C VAL A 94 3.47 12.42 -16.06
N MET A 95 4.20 11.66 -16.90
CA MET A 95 5.66 11.68 -16.88
C MET A 95 6.23 13.05 -17.26
N TYR A 96 5.62 13.76 -18.22
CA TYR A 96 6.02 15.13 -18.56
C TYR A 96 5.65 16.14 -17.47
N SER A 97 4.56 15.94 -16.71
CA SER A 97 4.25 16.80 -15.56
C SER A 97 5.24 16.59 -14.41
N GLU A 98 5.65 15.35 -14.12
CA GLU A 98 6.69 15.07 -13.13
C GLU A 98 8.04 15.66 -13.57
N ARG A 99 8.38 15.52 -14.85
CA ARG A 99 9.56 16.16 -15.45
C ARG A 99 9.54 17.69 -15.25
N PHE A 100 8.39 18.33 -15.44
CA PHE A 100 8.24 19.77 -15.20
C PHE A 100 8.44 20.13 -13.72
N MET A 101 7.89 19.34 -12.79
CA MET A 101 8.07 19.52 -11.36
C MET A 101 9.55 19.43 -10.95
N VAL A 102 10.29 18.47 -11.50
CA VAL A 102 11.73 18.32 -11.27
C VAL A 102 12.51 19.54 -11.76
N SER A 103 12.17 20.09 -12.94
CA SER A 103 12.80 21.30 -13.45
C SER A 103 12.63 22.47 -12.49
N GLY A 104 11.41 22.67 -11.95
CA GLY A 104 11.14 23.72 -10.97
C GLY A 104 11.91 23.53 -9.66
N LEU A 105 12.05 22.28 -9.20
CA LEU A 105 12.85 21.97 -8.01
C LEU A 105 14.34 22.27 -8.22
N ALA A 106 14.87 22.01 -9.42
CA ALA A 106 16.25 22.32 -9.78
C ALA A 106 16.55 23.82 -9.72
N ASP A 107 15.63 24.64 -10.23
CA ASP A 107 15.74 26.10 -10.21
C ASP A 107 15.69 26.66 -8.78
N LEU A 108 14.84 26.09 -7.92
CA LEU A 108 14.76 26.41 -6.50
C LEU A 108 16.04 26.01 -5.75
N ALA A 109 16.57 24.82 -6.01
CA ALA A 109 17.77 24.28 -5.36
C ALA A 109 19.06 24.98 -5.81
N GLY A 110 19.10 25.46 -7.06
CA GLY A 110 20.22 26.18 -7.65
C GLY A 110 20.34 27.65 -7.25
N GLY A 111 19.57 28.12 -6.27
CA GLY A 111 19.62 29.50 -5.76
C GLY A 111 18.63 30.48 -6.42
N GLY A 112 17.57 30.00 -7.08
CA GLY A 112 16.52 30.87 -7.63
C GLY A 112 15.73 31.61 -6.54
N ALA A 113 15.18 32.78 -6.89
CA ALA A 113 14.50 33.75 -6.00
C ALA A 113 13.30 33.18 -5.19
N ALA A 114 12.81 31.98 -5.52
CA ALA A 114 11.68 31.34 -4.88
C ALA A 114 12.03 30.52 -3.61
N THR A 115 13.27 30.61 -3.12
CA THR A 115 13.67 30.08 -1.80
C THR A 115 12.89 30.70 -0.63
N TRP A 116 12.27 31.87 -0.82
CA TRP A 116 11.44 32.56 0.18
C TRP A 116 10.03 31.99 0.35
N ILE A 117 9.47 31.28 -0.64
CA ILE A 117 8.08 30.79 -0.59
C ILE A 117 8.00 29.43 0.14
N ALA A 118 8.99 28.56 -0.02
CA ALA A 118 9.04 27.24 0.62
C ALA A 118 9.41 27.25 2.13
N SER A 119 9.90 28.39 2.66
CA SER A 119 10.43 28.47 4.03
C SER A 119 9.34 28.55 5.13
N GLY A 120 8.06 28.68 4.75
CA GLY A 120 6.93 28.83 5.67
C GLY A 120 6.37 27.54 6.27
N TRP A 121 6.55 26.39 5.62
CA TRP A 121 5.85 25.14 5.98
C TRP A 121 6.81 23.95 6.11
N GLY A 122 7.56 23.88 7.22
CA GLY A 122 8.09 22.62 7.79
C GLY A 122 9.02 21.71 6.97
N GLY A 123 9.36 22.02 5.72
CA GLY A 123 10.30 21.24 4.91
C GLY A 123 11.75 21.32 5.42
N PRO A 124 12.68 20.47 4.93
CA PRO A 124 14.05 20.41 5.43
C PRO A 124 14.79 21.73 5.18
N ARG A 125 14.78 22.61 6.19
CA ARG A 125 15.33 23.98 6.16
C ARG A 125 16.82 24.05 5.87
N LEU A 126 17.56 22.95 6.01
CA LEU A 126 19.02 22.92 5.90
C LEU A 126 19.56 22.83 4.47
N LEU A 127 18.83 22.20 3.54
CA LEU A 127 19.35 21.93 2.19
C LEU A 127 19.22 23.12 1.24
N PHE A 128 18.24 23.99 1.48
CA PHE A 128 17.84 25.06 0.55
C PHE A 128 18.06 26.47 1.11
N ARG A 129 19.04 26.67 2.00
CA ARG A 129 19.40 28.03 2.45
C ARG A 129 20.14 28.74 1.30
N GLY A 130 19.97 30.05 1.12
CA GLY A 130 20.59 30.79 0.00
C GLY A 130 22.10 30.58 -0.15
N GLU A 131 22.80 30.34 0.97
CA GLU A 131 24.24 30.04 1.00
C GLU A 131 24.58 28.60 0.58
N THR A 132 23.74 27.60 0.92
CA THR A 132 23.95 26.21 0.49
C THR A 132 23.62 26.02 -0.99
N GLY A 133 22.63 26.77 -1.52
CA GLY A 133 22.30 26.81 -2.94
C GLY A 133 23.40 27.43 -3.82
N LEU A 134 24.21 28.34 -3.28
CA LEU A 134 25.36 28.92 -4.00
C LEU A 134 26.49 27.88 -4.19
N VAL A 135 26.77 27.07 -3.16
CA VAL A 135 27.87 26.09 -3.15
C VAL A 135 27.47 24.77 -3.81
N LEU A 136 26.26 24.27 -3.52
CA LEU A 136 25.76 22.99 -4.03
C LEU A 136 24.83 23.16 -5.25
N GLY A 137 24.55 24.39 -5.70
CA GLY A 137 23.68 24.64 -6.84
C GLY A 137 24.08 23.90 -8.12
N PRO A 138 25.36 23.90 -8.54
CA PRO A 138 25.81 23.12 -9.70
C PRO A 138 25.55 21.62 -9.54
N MET A 139 25.72 21.08 -8.33
CA MET A 139 25.44 19.67 -8.00
C MET A 139 23.97 19.33 -8.23
N PHE A 140 23.04 20.15 -7.71
CA PHE A 140 21.60 19.94 -7.90
C PHE A 140 21.16 20.10 -9.36
N ARG A 141 21.77 21.02 -10.13
CA ARG A 141 21.49 21.15 -11.57
C ARG A 141 21.94 19.92 -12.35
N LEU A 142 23.11 19.36 -12.06
CA LEU A 142 23.60 18.13 -12.67
C LEU A 142 22.69 16.93 -12.32
N ASP A 143 22.25 16.84 -11.07
CA ASP A 143 21.29 15.81 -10.64
C ASP A 143 19.95 15.95 -11.37
N ALA A 144 19.45 17.18 -11.50
CA ALA A 144 18.22 17.46 -12.19
C ALA A 144 18.28 17.12 -13.67
N ILE A 145 19.38 17.39 -14.37
CA ILE A 145 19.55 16.98 -15.77
C ILE A 145 19.36 15.46 -15.90
N TYR A 146 20.02 14.68 -15.03
CA TYR A 146 19.85 13.23 -15.01
C TYR A 146 18.40 12.82 -14.77
N MET A 147 17.73 13.43 -13.78
CA MET A 147 16.31 13.14 -13.52
C MET A 147 15.40 13.51 -14.70
N LEU A 148 15.65 14.65 -15.36
CA LEU A 148 14.87 15.10 -16.52
C LEU A 148 15.02 14.13 -17.71
N ASP A 149 16.22 13.60 -17.93
CA ASP A 149 16.50 12.59 -18.95
C ASP A 149 15.85 11.26 -18.60
N TYR A 150 15.91 10.86 -17.32
CA TYR A 150 15.27 9.66 -16.83
C TYR A 150 13.73 9.69 -16.97
N TYR A 151 13.08 10.81 -16.60
CA TYR A 151 11.63 10.98 -16.81
C TYR A 151 11.24 11.00 -18.29
N HIS A 152 12.09 11.54 -19.15
CA HIS A 152 11.88 11.45 -20.60
C HIS A 152 11.93 9.99 -21.06
N ALA A 153 12.94 9.23 -20.64
CA ALA A 153 13.04 7.81 -20.96
C ALA A 153 11.84 7.00 -20.43
N LEU A 154 11.34 7.28 -19.23
CA LEU A 154 10.11 6.67 -18.70
C LEU A 154 8.87 6.98 -19.56
N ALA A 155 8.73 8.23 -20.02
CA ALA A 155 7.62 8.65 -20.87
C ALA A 155 7.60 7.83 -22.17
N GLU A 156 8.77 7.62 -22.78
CA GLU A 156 8.93 6.84 -24.01
C GLU A 156 8.86 5.33 -23.79
N ALA A 157 9.39 4.83 -22.67
CA ALA A 157 9.36 3.41 -22.33
C ALA A 157 7.94 2.91 -22.06
N GLY A 158 7.10 3.70 -21.38
CA GLY A 158 5.69 3.33 -21.17
C GLY A 158 4.85 3.30 -22.46
N ALA A 159 5.33 3.89 -23.56
CA ALA A 159 4.69 3.76 -24.86
C ALA A 159 5.05 2.45 -25.60
N ALA A 160 5.94 1.63 -25.05
CA ALA A 160 6.26 0.33 -25.64
C ALA A 160 5.07 -0.65 -25.54
N GLU A 161 4.99 -1.57 -26.50
CA GLU A 161 3.91 -2.57 -26.57
C GLU A 161 4.03 -3.66 -25.50
N SER A 162 5.25 -3.91 -25.00
CA SER A 162 5.55 -4.95 -24.00
C SER A 162 6.53 -4.47 -22.93
N TRP A 163 6.45 -5.09 -21.76
CA TRP A 163 7.33 -4.83 -20.64
C TRP A 163 8.81 -5.06 -20.98
N PRO A 164 9.22 -6.17 -21.63
CA PRO A 164 10.62 -6.34 -22.01
C PRO A 164 11.14 -5.24 -22.94
N ALA A 165 10.31 -4.78 -23.88
CA ALA A 165 10.67 -3.68 -24.78
C ALA A 165 10.76 -2.33 -24.04
N ALA A 166 9.91 -2.11 -23.04
CA ALA A 166 9.99 -0.92 -22.17
C ALA A 166 11.24 -0.95 -21.30
N LYS A 167 11.50 -2.08 -20.63
CA LYS A 167 12.65 -2.29 -19.73
C LYS A 167 13.97 -2.08 -20.47
N ALA A 168 14.08 -2.53 -21.71
CA ALA A 168 15.26 -2.32 -22.55
C ALA A 168 15.53 -0.83 -22.91
N ARG A 169 14.52 0.04 -22.80
CA ARG A 169 14.65 1.50 -23.06
C ARG A 169 14.98 2.29 -21.79
N LEU A 170 14.85 1.70 -20.61
CA LEU A 170 15.14 2.38 -19.36
C LEU A 170 16.65 2.57 -19.19
N PRO A 171 17.12 3.79 -18.88
CA PRO A 171 18.52 4.03 -18.61
C PRO A 171 18.93 3.34 -17.31
N SER A 172 20.14 2.78 -17.28
CA SER A 172 20.72 2.26 -16.04
C SER A 172 20.87 3.39 -15.03
N HIS A 173 20.53 3.10 -13.77
CA HIS A 173 20.85 4.01 -12.67
C HIS A 173 22.38 4.12 -12.54
N PRO A 174 22.94 5.33 -12.33
CA PRO A 174 24.35 5.44 -11.99
C PRO A 174 24.61 4.56 -10.77
N ALA A 175 25.55 3.62 -10.91
CA ALA A 175 25.93 2.74 -9.82
C ALA A 175 26.30 3.58 -8.59
N LEU A 176 26.12 3.01 -7.40
CA LEU A 176 26.50 3.60 -6.12
C LEU A 176 28.04 3.74 -6.00
N GLU A 177 28.65 4.56 -6.85
CA GLU A 177 30.05 4.93 -6.70
C GLU A 177 30.17 5.91 -5.54
N VAL A 178 30.98 5.56 -4.54
CA VAL A 178 31.45 6.52 -3.53
C VAL A 178 32.54 7.39 -4.17
N SER A 179 32.13 8.23 -5.12
CA SER A 179 32.97 9.18 -5.85
C SER A 179 32.36 10.58 -5.80
N VAL A 180 33.12 11.62 -6.16
CA VAL A 180 32.61 13.00 -6.27
C VAL A 180 31.40 13.07 -7.22
N ARG A 181 31.37 12.17 -8.22
CA ARG A 181 30.25 12.01 -9.16
C ARG A 181 29.03 11.34 -8.52
N GLY A 182 29.21 10.47 -7.53
CA GLY A 182 28.10 9.92 -6.74
C GLY A 182 27.42 10.97 -5.84
N PHE A 183 28.17 11.97 -5.36
CA PHE A 183 27.61 13.10 -4.61
C PHE A 183 26.77 14.05 -5.49
N THR A 184 26.95 14.06 -6.81
CA THR A 184 26.10 14.85 -7.73
C THR A 184 24.75 14.20 -8.04
N HIS A 185 24.44 13.04 -7.47
CA HIS A 185 23.22 12.27 -7.75
C HIS A 185 22.40 11.95 -6.49
N VAL A 186 22.48 12.77 -5.43
CA VAL A 186 21.87 12.43 -4.13
C VAL A 186 20.34 12.40 -4.16
N LEU A 187 19.67 13.26 -4.94
CA LEU A 187 18.22 13.23 -5.09
C LEU A 187 17.79 12.09 -6.02
N SER A 188 18.45 11.90 -7.16
CA SER A 188 18.18 10.75 -8.05
C SER A 188 18.43 9.41 -7.35
N ARG A 189 19.48 9.31 -6.52
CA ARG A 189 19.78 8.11 -5.72
C ARG A 189 18.66 7.71 -4.77
N ASN A 190 17.98 8.67 -4.13
CA ASN A 190 16.97 8.37 -3.11
C ASN A 190 15.52 8.45 -3.62
N VAL A 191 15.27 9.23 -4.67
CA VAL A 191 13.93 9.44 -5.24
C VAL A 191 13.72 8.57 -6.48
N VAL A 192 14.71 8.47 -7.37
CA VAL A 192 14.54 7.84 -8.70
C VAL A 192 14.79 6.33 -8.66
N ALA A 193 15.87 5.86 -8.04
CA ALA A 193 16.34 4.48 -8.18
C ALA A 193 15.42 3.39 -7.55
N SER A 194 14.62 3.70 -6.54
CA SER A 194 13.76 2.70 -5.86
C SER A 194 12.27 2.86 -6.14
N SER A 195 11.82 4.05 -6.55
CA SER A 195 10.39 4.32 -6.70
C SER A 195 9.91 4.27 -8.15
N LEU A 196 10.74 4.69 -9.12
CA LEU A 196 10.27 4.92 -10.48
C LEU A 196 10.32 3.69 -11.39
N ASP A 197 11.28 2.77 -11.20
CA ASP A 197 11.30 1.48 -11.92
C ASP A 197 10.02 0.68 -11.65
N GLY A 198 9.54 0.67 -10.41
CA GLY A 198 8.27 0.01 -10.06
C GLY A 198 7.02 0.72 -10.61
N VAL A 199 7.10 1.99 -11.00
CA VAL A 199 5.93 2.71 -11.57
C VAL A 199 5.67 2.25 -13.00
N ILE A 200 6.72 1.98 -13.78
CA ILE A 200 6.57 1.48 -15.14
C ILE A 200 6.13 0.01 -15.16
N GLU A 201 6.61 -0.82 -14.24
CA GLU A 201 6.11 -2.20 -14.08
C GLU A 201 4.59 -2.21 -13.79
N ARG A 202 4.15 -1.39 -12.83
CA ARG A 202 2.71 -1.22 -12.50
C ARG A 202 1.84 -0.79 -13.66
N ARG A 203 2.40 -0.05 -14.63
CA ARG A 203 1.67 0.30 -15.86
C ARG A 203 1.36 -0.96 -16.67
N PHE A 204 2.33 -1.85 -16.84
CA PHE A 204 2.14 -3.10 -17.58
C PHE A 204 1.28 -4.10 -16.82
N ASP A 205 1.34 -4.12 -15.48
CA ASP A 205 0.37 -4.85 -14.63
C ASP A 205 -1.06 -4.39 -14.91
N GLY A 206 -1.28 -3.06 -14.96
CA GLY A 206 -2.57 -2.48 -15.29
C GLY A 206 -3.06 -2.90 -16.68
N THR A 207 -2.18 -2.94 -17.67
CA THR A 207 -2.49 -3.44 -19.02
C THR A 207 -2.86 -4.92 -19.01
N ALA A 208 -2.07 -5.78 -18.34
CA ALA A 208 -2.33 -7.21 -18.24
C ALA A 208 -3.69 -7.47 -17.58
N LEU A 209 -3.97 -6.81 -16.46
CA LEU A 209 -5.24 -6.86 -15.74
C LEU A 209 -6.43 -6.47 -16.62
N ARG A 210 -6.32 -5.38 -17.37
CA ARG A 210 -7.41 -4.91 -18.25
C ARG A 210 -7.70 -5.91 -19.37
N ARG A 211 -6.66 -6.44 -20.01
CA ARG A 211 -6.77 -7.48 -21.05
C ARG A 211 -7.37 -8.76 -20.51
N MET A 212 -6.94 -9.22 -19.32
CA MET A 212 -7.52 -10.38 -18.64
C MET A 212 -8.98 -10.12 -18.23
N ALA A 213 -9.31 -8.94 -17.70
CA ALA A 213 -10.67 -8.59 -17.32
C ALA A 213 -11.62 -8.54 -18.53
N ALA A 214 -11.18 -7.93 -19.65
CA ALA A 214 -11.92 -7.94 -20.91
C ALA A 214 -12.19 -9.37 -21.41
N THR A 215 -11.17 -10.23 -21.30
CA THR A 215 -11.28 -11.63 -21.71
C THR A 215 -12.19 -12.44 -20.79
N ALA A 216 -12.13 -12.22 -19.47
CA ALA A 216 -13.03 -12.86 -18.51
C ALA A 216 -14.50 -12.47 -18.77
N LEU A 217 -14.77 -11.20 -19.09
CA LEU A 217 -16.11 -10.74 -19.49
C LEU A 217 -16.56 -11.41 -20.80
N ALA A 218 -15.68 -11.53 -21.78
CA ALA A 218 -15.98 -12.23 -23.04
C ALA A 218 -16.26 -13.72 -22.82
N ILE A 219 -15.48 -14.41 -21.99
CA ILE A 219 -15.72 -15.79 -21.55
C ILE A 219 -17.10 -15.90 -20.91
N ARG A 220 -17.45 -14.97 -20.02
CA ARG A 220 -18.75 -15.00 -19.35
C ARG A 220 -19.91 -14.81 -20.32
N LEU A 221 -19.78 -13.93 -21.31
CA LEU A 221 -20.77 -13.79 -22.37
C LEU A 221 -20.89 -15.05 -23.24
N TYR A 222 -19.77 -15.72 -23.54
CA TYR A 222 -19.77 -16.99 -24.26
C TYR A 222 -20.50 -18.08 -23.47
N GLU A 223 -20.21 -18.21 -22.17
CA GLU A 223 -20.87 -19.17 -21.26
C GLU A 223 -22.39 -18.97 -21.23
N LEU A 224 -22.85 -17.71 -21.17
CA LEU A 224 -24.28 -17.40 -21.16
C LEU A 224 -24.99 -17.80 -22.46
N HIS A 225 -24.30 -17.75 -23.60
CA HIS A 225 -24.90 -18.11 -24.89
C HIS A 225 -24.81 -19.60 -25.22
N HIS A 226 -23.82 -20.33 -24.68
CA HIS A 226 -23.56 -21.73 -25.04
C HIS A 226 -23.71 -22.71 -23.86
N ALA A 227 -24.03 -22.21 -22.67
CA ALA A 227 -24.06 -22.96 -21.40
C ALA A 227 -22.75 -23.70 -21.05
N GLN A 228 -21.65 -23.38 -21.73
CA GLN A 228 -20.35 -24.00 -21.58
C GLN A 228 -19.25 -22.95 -21.71
N ARG A 229 -18.15 -23.15 -20.98
CA ARG A 229 -16.93 -22.33 -21.09
C ARG A 229 -16.20 -22.66 -22.39
N PRO A 230 -15.63 -21.68 -23.11
CA PRO A 230 -14.88 -21.97 -24.33
C PRO A 230 -13.65 -22.83 -24.00
N GLN A 231 -13.34 -23.79 -24.88
CA GLN A 231 -12.16 -24.64 -24.74
C GLN A 231 -10.85 -23.89 -25.06
N SER A 232 -10.92 -22.87 -25.91
CA SER A 232 -9.81 -21.97 -26.25
C SER A 232 -10.29 -20.54 -26.39
N LEU A 233 -9.37 -19.57 -26.24
CA LEU A 233 -9.71 -18.15 -26.39
C LEU A 233 -10.09 -17.77 -27.84
N ASP A 234 -9.68 -18.56 -28.83
CA ASP A 234 -10.01 -18.32 -30.25
C ASP A 234 -11.51 -18.36 -30.52
N LEU A 235 -12.27 -19.15 -29.75
CA LEU A 235 -13.73 -19.22 -29.85
C LEU A 235 -14.44 -17.92 -29.45
N LEU A 236 -13.72 -16.99 -28.80
CA LEU A 236 -14.25 -15.67 -28.44
C LEU A 236 -14.20 -14.69 -29.62
N VAL A 237 -13.40 -14.97 -30.64
CA VAL A 237 -13.18 -14.11 -31.81
C VAL A 237 -14.10 -14.55 -32.96
N PRO A 238 -14.67 -13.61 -33.75
CA PRO A 238 -14.66 -12.15 -33.58
C PRO A 238 -15.85 -11.63 -32.75
N LYS A 239 -16.74 -12.50 -32.27
CA LYS A 239 -18.04 -12.10 -31.73
C LYS A 239 -17.96 -11.38 -30.38
N TYR A 240 -17.06 -11.82 -29.49
CA TYR A 240 -16.93 -11.32 -28.12
C TYR A 240 -15.66 -10.48 -27.92
N LEU A 241 -14.60 -10.82 -28.65
CA LEU A 241 -13.34 -10.08 -28.70
C LEU A 241 -12.96 -9.81 -30.16
N PRO A 242 -12.37 -8.63 -30.46
CA PRO A 242 -11.88 -8.35 -31.81
C PRO A 242 -10.70 -9.26 -32.19
N THR A 243 -9.80 -9.51 -31.24
CA THR A 243 -8.66 -10.44 -31.33
C THR A 243 -8.38 -10.99 -29.92
N VAL A 244 -7.62 -12.09 -29.82
CA VAL A 244 -7.15 -12.58 -28.52
C VAL A 244 -6.08 -11.61 -27.97
N PRO A 245 -6.27 -11.02 -26.78
CA PRO A 245 -5.31 -10.06 -26.23
C PRO A 245 -3.94 -10.71 -25.93
N ARG A 246 -2.87 -10.02 -26.31
CA ARG A 246 -1.50 -10.42 -26.01
C ARG A 246 -1.17 -10.18 -24.54
N ASP A 247 -0.28 -10.99 -23.98
CA ASP A 247 0.30 -10.70 -22.67
C ASP A 247 1.34 -9.57 -22.80
N PRO A 248 1.20 -8.42 -22.10
CA PRO A 248 2.19 -7.36 -22.14
C PRO A 248 3.55 -7.77 -21.55
N PHE A 249 3.60 -8.79 -20.71
CA PHE A 249 4.86 -9.25 -20.09
C PHE A 249 5.61 -10.27 -20.95
N ALA A 250 4.92 -10.95 -21.85
CA ALA A 250 5.54 -11.91 -22.74
C ALA A 250 6.28 -11.21 -23.89
N GLY A 251 7.61 -11.30 -23.88
CA GLY A 251 8.47 -10.65 -24.88
C GLY A 251 8.31 -11.18 -26.31
N ASP A 252 7.82 -12.41 -26.46
CA ASP A 252 7.49 -13.02 -27.76
C ASP A 252 6.08 -12.65 -28.25
N GLY A 253 5.32 -11.89 -27.46
CA GLY A 253 3.99 -11.40 -27.80
C GLY A 253 2.92 -12.48 -27.84
N ARG A 254 3.11 -13.60 -27.12
CA ARG A 254 2.08 -14.66 -26.96
C ARG A 254 0.81 -14.12 -26.27
N PRO A 255 -0.36 -14.78 -26.46
CA PRO A 255 -1.60 -14.37 -25.80
C PRO A 255 -1.55 -14.58 -24.29
N ILE A 256 -2.46 -13.93 -23.57
CA ILE A 256 -2.71 -14.24 -22.15
C ILE A 256 -3.01 -15.74 -21.96
N GLY A 257 -2.45 -16.31 -20.89
CA GLY A 257 -2.61 -17.72 -20.56
C GLY A 257 -4.04 -18.04 -20.12
N TYR A 258 -4.52 -19.25 -20.43
CA TYR A 258 -5.88 -19.67 -20.13
C TYR A 258 -5.96 -21.13 -19.65
N LEU A 259 -6.53 -21.32 -18.47
CA LEU A 259 -6.75 -22.63 -17.84
C LEU A 259 -8.24 -22.81 -17.53
N PRO A 260 -9.08 -23.24 -18.50
CA PRO A 260 -10.54 -23.30 -18.36
C PRO A 260 -11.05 -24.36 -17.37
N PHE A 261 -10.32 -25.47 -17.25
CA PHE A 261 -10.77 -26.71 -16.59
C PHE A 261 -9.89 -27.13 -15.40
N ASP A 262 -8.98 -26.26 -14.99
CA ASP A 262 -8.21 -26.44 -13.76
C ASP A 262 -9.16 -26.35 -12.53
N PRO A 263 -8.84 -26.92 -11.35
CA PRO A 263 -9.71 -26.84 -10.17
C PRO A 263 -10.07 -25.39 -9.78
N GLN A 264 -9.21 -24.44 -10.15
CA GLN A 264 -9.50 -23.02 -10.08
C GLN A 264 -9.29 -22.40 -11.46
N PRO A 265 -10.35 -22.34 -12.29
CA PRO A 265 -10.26 -21.81 -13.64
C PRO A 265 -9.76 -20.36 -13.63
N ARG A 266 -8.73 -20.09 -14.43
CA ARG A 266 -8.04 -18.79 -14.40
C ARG A 266 -7.52 -18.37 -15.77
N LEU A 267 -7.38 -17.07 -15.94
CA LEU A 267 -6.46 -16.46 -16.89
C LEU A 267 -5.16 -16.15 -16.15
N TYR A 268 -4.05 -16.01 -16.87
CA TYR A 268 -2.80 -15.54 -16.26
C TYR A 268 -1.95 -14.73 -17.24
N SER A 269 -1.07 -13.92 -16.68
CA SER A 269 0.04 -13.25 -17.37
C SER A 269 1.35 -13.73 -16.75
N VAL A 270 2.42 -13.81 -17.54
CA VAL A 270 3.75 -14.28 -17.08
C VAL A 270 4.41 -13.34 -16.07
N GLY A 271 3.92 -12.11 -15.92
CA GLY A 271 4.46 -11.17 -14.93
C GLY A 271 5.88 -10.67 -15.24
N ALA A 272 6.45 -9.90 -14.32
CA ALA A 272 7.64 -9.09 -14.57
C ALA A 272 8.95 -9.87 -14.77
N ASP A 273 9.01 -11.13 -14.31
CA ASP A 273 10.13 -12.05 -14.54
C ASP A 273 10.16 -12.60 -15.99
N GLY A 274 9.01 -12.59 -16.67
CA GLY A 274 8.84 -13.06 -18.03
C GLY A 274 8.94 -14.58 -18.18
N VAL A 275 8.88 -15.32 -17.09
CA VAL A 275 8.94 -16.79 -17.08
C VAL A 275 7.52 -17.33 -17.01
N ASP A 276 7.21 -18.34 -17.82
CA ASP A 276 5.88 -18.94 -17.85
C ASP A 276 5.88 -20.16 -16.92
N GLU A 277 5.22 -20.03 -15.76
CA GLU A 277 5.03 -21.13 -14.82
C GLU A 277 3.66 -21.81 -14.95
N ALA A 278 3.05 -21.72 -16.13
CA ALA A 278 1.77 -22.34 -16.46
C ALA A 278 0.63 -21.94 -15.50
N GLY A 279 0.57 -20.66 -15.15
CA GLY A 279 -0.41 -20.05 -14.26
C GLY A 279 -0.16 -20.34 -12.78
N ALA A 280 1.07 -20.66 -12.39
CA ALA A 280 1.43 -20.85 -10.98
C ALA A 280 1.46 -19.52 -10.25
N TYR A 281 0.98 -19.49 -9.01
CA TYR A 281 0.92 -18.27 -8.22
C TYR A 281 1.33 -18.52 -6.77
N GLU A 282 1.74 -17.47 -6.08
CA GLU A 282 2.04 -17.51 -4.65
C GLU A 282 1.16 -16.55 -3.85
N LEU A 283 0.78 -16.99 -2.65
CA LEU A 283 0.08 -16.15 -1.69
C LEU A 283 1.11 -15.50 -0.77
N CYS A 284 1.19 -14.16 -0.78
CA CYS A 284 2.04 -13.45 0.17
C CYS A 284 1.46 -13.53 1.60
N ALA A 285 2.25 -13.11 2.59
CA ALA A 285 1.89 -13.20 4.01
C ALA A 285 0.53 -12.56 4.35
N TRP A 286 0.12 -11.55 3.60
CA TRP A 286 -1.14 -10.82 3.77
C TRP A 286 -2.32 -11.40 2.96
N ARG A 287 -2.18 -12.61 2.40
CA ARG A 287 -3.24 -13.37 1.70
C ARG A 287 -3.68 -12.75 0.37
N TYR A 288 -2.83 -11.92 -0.24
CA TYR A 288 -2.97 -11.47 -1.61
C TYR A 288 -2.06 -12.30 -2.51
N VAL A 289 -2.41 -12.43 -3.78
CA VAL A 289 -1.49 -13.00 -4.76
C VAL A 289 -0.32 -12.04 -4.90
N GLY A 290 0.89 -12.53 -4.67
CA GLY A 290 2.12 -11.75 -4.88
C GLY A 290 2.31 -11.50 -6.37
N TRP A 291 2.53 -10.24 -6.73
CA TRP A 291 2.76 -9.82 -8.12
C TRP A 291 4.22 -9.97 -8.55
N GLU A 292 5.10 -10.30 -7.60
CA GLU A 292 6.55 -10.14 -7.71
C GLU A 292 7.32 -11.46 -7.94
N VAL A 293 6.65 -12.62 -7.93
CA VAL A 293 7.35 -13.91 -7.75
C VAL A 293 7.04 -14.97 -8.81
N LYS A 294 5.89 -14.91 -9.48
CA LYS A 294 5.41 -15.87 -10.50
C LYS A 294 4.40 -15.20 -11.43
N ASP A 295 3.79 -15.99 -12.32
CA ASP A 295 2.58 -15.61 -13.06
C ASP A 295 1.50 -14.89 -12.21
N VAL A 296 0.84 -13.93 -12.84
CA VAL A 296 -0.25 -13.11 -12.29
C VAL A 296 -1.61 -13.73 -12.66
N PRO A 297 -2.34 -14.38 -11.74
CA PRO A 297 -3.60 -15.05 -12.04
C PRO A 297 -4.81 -14.10 -11.95
N PHE A 298 -5.80 -14.35 -12.80
CA PHE A 298 -7.15 -13.81 -12.73
C PHE A 298 -8.15 -14.98 -12.62
N PHE A 299 -8.74 -15.16 -11.44
CA PHE A 299 -9.68 -16.26 -11.18
C PHE A 299 -11.07 -15.98 -11.79
N LEU A 300 -11.55 -16.90 -12.63
CA LEU A 300 -12.79 -16.71 -13.40
C LEU A 300 -14.06 -16.87 -12.58
N ASN A 301 -14.03 -17.70 -11.53
CA ASN A 301 -15.19 -17.96 -10.68
C ASN A 301 -15.25 -17.04 -9.45
N GLY A 302 -14.29 -16.12 -9.27
CA GLY A 302 -14.19 -15.29 -8.07
C GLY A 302 -13.67 -16.00 -6.82
N ASP A 303 -13.52 -17.32 -6.86
CA ASP A 303 -12.93 -18.14 -5.79
C ASP A 303 -11.43 -17.84 -5.64
N ARG A 304 -11.11 -16.84 -4.80
CA ARG A 304 -9.72 -16.53 -4.48
C ARG A 304 -9.21 -17.51 -3.42
N PRO A 305 -8.08 -18.19 -3.65
CA PRO A 305 -7.49 -19.10 -2.69
C PRO A 305 -7.16 -18.34 -1.41
N ARG A 306 -7.76 -18.78 -0.29
CA ARG A 306 -7.45 -18.28 1.05
C ARG A 306 -6.44 -19.23 1.68
N ARG A 307 -5.32 -18.73 2.21
CA ARG A 307 -4.44 -19.53 3.08
C ARG A 307 -5.31 -20.13 4.19
N LYS A 308 -5.31 -21.47 4.35
CA LYS A 308 -5.96 -22.13 5.48
C LYS A 308 -5.40 -21.52 6.77
N PRO A 309 -6.23 -21.20 7.79
CA PRO A 309 -5.71 -20.79 9.08
C PRO A 309 -4.66 -21.81 9.52
N ILE A 310 -3.51 -21.34 9.99
CA ILE A 310 -2.59 -22.20 10.75
C ILE A 310 -3.46 -22.79 11.87
N PRO A 311 -3.49 -24.12 12.10
CA PRO A 311 -4.16 -24.67 13.26
C PRO A 311 -3.58 -23.97 14.48
N THR A 312 -4.33 -23.03 15.06
CA THR A 312 -3.99 -22.54 16.38
C THR A 312 -4.06 -23.77 17.25
N GLY A 313 -2.91 -24.20 17.79
CA GLY A 313 -2.88 -25.10 18.94
C GLY A 313 -3.87 -24.59 20.00
N PRO A 314 -4.35 -25.48 20.90
CA PRO A 314 -5.53 -25.23 21.72
C PRO A 314 -5.50 -23.81 22.26
N ALA A 315 -6.51 -23.03 21.90
CA ALA A 315 -6.64 -21.64 22.29
C ALA A 315 -6.50 -21.58 23.81
N THR A 316 -5.37 -21.10 24.31
CA THR A 316 -5.31 -20.59 25.67
C THR A 316 -6.32 -19.45 25.69
N GLN A 317 -7.50 -19.75 26.23
CA GLN A 317 -8.55 -18.78 26.48
C GLN A 317 -7.90 -17.66 27.29
N LEU A 318 -7.57 -16.55 26.62
CA LEU A 318 -7.31 -15.29 27.28
C LEU A 318 -8.61 -14.96 28.00
N ALA A 319 -8.61 -15.20 29.31
CA ALA A 319 -9.72 -14.93 30.20
C ALA A 319 -10.18 -13.49 29.95
N GLN A 320 -11.42 -13.36 29.48
CA GLN A 320 -12.11 -12.08 29.49
C GLN A 320 -12.20 -11.62 30.95
N PRO A 321 -11.82 -10.38 31.30
CA PRO A 321 -12.04 -9.88 32.64
C PRO A 321 -13.55 -9.84 32.89
N ALA A 322 -13.99 -10.59 33.90
CA ALA A 322 -15.39 -10.71 34.29
C ALA A 322 -16.00 -9.33 34.52
N SER A 323 -16.91 -8.94 33.64
CA SER A 323 -17.86 -7.87 33.87
C SER A 323 -18.73 -8.23 35.07
N ALA A 324 -18.56 -7.49 36.16
CA ALA A 324 -19.46 -7.53 37.30
C ALA A 324 -20.87 -7.11 36.85
N GLN A 325 -21.82 -8.03 36.92
CA GLN A 325 -23.24 -7.72 36.96
C GLN A 325 -23.85 -8.33 38.21
N ALA A 326 -24.51 -7.45 38.95
CA ALA A 326 -25.31 -7.71 40.13
C ALA A 326 -26.65 -8.39 39.78
N GLY A 327 -27.22 -9.10 40.76
CA GLY A 327 -28.52 -9.77 40.73
C GLY A 327 -28.37 -11.16 41.37
N ASP A 328 -28.41 -11.30 42.69
CA ASP A 328 -29.63 -11.34 43.52
C ASP A 328 -30.56 -12.50 43.10
N ASP A 329 -30.31 -13.71 43.62
CA ASP A 329 -31.40 -14.63 44.00
C ASP A 329 -30.94 -15.73 44.98
N LYS A 330 -31.86 -16.13 45.84
CA LYS A 330 -31.77 -17.01 47.03
C LYS A 330 -31.77 -18.50 46.70
N GLY A 331 -31.25 -19.27 47.67
CA GLY A 331 -31.61 -20.68 47.96
C GLY A 331 -30.82 -21.71 47.15
N ASP A 332 -30.38 -22.86 47.67
CA ASP A 332 -30.55 -23.51 48.96
C ASP A 332 -29.34 -24.44 49.19
N ILE A 333 -29.04 -24.68 50.46
CA ILE A 333 -28.02 -25.62 50.95
C ILE A 333 -28.72 -26.92 51.31
N GLU A 334 -28.28 -28.06 50.76
CA GLU A 334 -28.31 -29.40 51.38
C GLU A 334 -27.46 -30.35 50.51
N SER A 335 -26.27 -30.73 50.94
CA SER A 335 -25.94 -32.02 51.60
C SER A 335 -26.34 -33.27 50.80
N ASP A 336 -25.39 -34.12 50.45
CA ASP A 336 -25.22 -35.42 51.13
C ASP A 336 -23.98 -36.18 50.60
N GLN A 337 -23.56 -37.10 51.44
CA GLN A 337 -22.30 -37.78 51.60
C GLN A 337 -22.06 -38.93 50.60
N GLY A 338 -20.78 -39.28 50.45
CA GLY A 338 -20.39 -40.62 50.87
C GLY A 338 -19.99 -41.64 49.80
N ARG A 339 -18.78 -42.17 50.03
CA ARG A 339 -18.36 -43.58 49.91
C ARG A 339 -17.89 -44.14 48.57
N ASP A 340 -16.57 -44.33 48.56
CA ASP A 340 -15.88 -45.62 48.68
C ASP A 340 -15.90 -46.64 47.54
N ARG A 341 -14.64 -46.98 47.20
CA ARG A 341 -14.06 -48.32 46.98
C ARG A 341 -14.16 -48.93 45.59
N GLU A 342 -12.99 -49.17 44.99
CA GLU A 342 -12.39 -50.50 44.72
C GLU A 342 -12.97 -51.12 43.43
N LYS A 343 -12.29 -51.90 42.57
CA LYS A 343 -10.97 -52.54 42.48
C LYS A 343 -10.91 -53.08 41.03
N GLU A 344 -9.75 -53.01 40.38
CA GLU A 344 -8.99 -54.20 39.87
C GLU A 344 -9.33 -54.72 38.47
N GLY A 345 -8.28 -55.21 37.81
CA GLY A 345 -8.33 -56.11 36.64
C GLY A 345 -7.73 -55.48 35.38
N SER A 346 -6.39 -55.45 35.23
CA SER A 346 -5.56 -56.50 34.59
C SER A 346 -5.79 -56.65 33.09
N GLN A 347 -4.75 -56.33 32.28
CA GLN A 347 -3.97 -57.30 31.46
C GLN A 347 -4.70 -57.75 30.18
N GLN A 348 -4.09 -57.96 29.02
CA GLN A 348 -2.75 -57.79 28.50
C GLN A 348 -2.88 -57.90 26.96
N GLN A 349 -1.93 -57.30 26.27
CA GLN A 349 -1.56 -57.54 24.87
C GLN A 349 -1.31 -59.03 24.56
N PRO A 350 -1.28 -59.39 23.27
CA PRO A 350 0.01 -59.42 22.56
C PRO A 350 0.21 -58.27 21.56
#